data_AF-A0ABD7QVU5-F1
#
_entry.id   AF-A0ABD7QVU5-F1
#
_cell.length_a   1.000
_cell.length_b   1.000
_cell.length_c   1.000
_cell.angle_alpha   90.00
_cell.angle_beta   90.00
_cell.angle_gamma   90.00
#
_symmetry.space_group_name_H-M   'P 1'
#
loop_
_entity.id
_entity.type
_entity.pdbx_description
1 polymer ?
#
loop_
_entity_poly.entity_id
_entity_poly.type
_entity_poly.pdbx_seq_one_letter_code
_entity_poly.pdbx_strand_id
1 'polypeptide(L)'
;MNRTLAIGVVVAATVALSGCSLLRGSDRALPAPSTAATTPTSSATPTPTPDADPEGDLLESSAHPRTPTPEPTESAAPAPTLTPIPAGTVLAQGDVASPKGSVHFRFRVVAVGDDTFTAQYSGFTSTLPVPVGVGLFDLPRAVGDGLTYPGVGDRTLGGPTSTATAVDVPLSGSGVDPSHLTTLVTYSAAAPGQEAPVEIGAGKVLAVTTVRWSVPARQTNVHPEDAGARANATGPVTATTGGAPRSYTVAPDDLIGDVAARFGISVRALVWLNEGVQVFGTDQHLYEGTTLNLDPLAR
;
A
#
# COMPACT_ATOMS: atom_id res chain seq x y z
N MET A 1 63.92 -7.10 37.24
CA MET A 1 63.19 -8.08 38.08
C MET A 1 61.71 -7.89 37.78
N ASN A 2 61.16 -8.62 36.81
CA ASN A 2 60.41 -9.90 36.97
C ASN A 2 59.09 -9.66 37.74
N ARG A 3 57.88 -10.02 37.28
CA ARG A 3 57.46 -11.07 36.34
C ARG A 3 55.91 -11.03 36.14
N THR A 4 55.42 -11.25 34.90
CA THR A 4 54.29 -12.14 34.43
C THR A 4 52.91 -12.20 35.15
N LEU A 5 51.73 -12.58 34.61
CA LEU A 5 51.08 -12.81 33.28
C LEU A 5 49.72 -13.56 33.58
N ALA A 6 48.59 -13.25 32.90
CA ALA A 6 47.42 -14.13 32.59
C ALA A 6 46.30 -13.24 31.98
N ILE A 7 45.72 -13.36 30.77
CA ILE A 7 45.18 -14.41 29.86
C ILE A 7 43.88 -15.08 30.33
N GLY A 8 42.80 -14.88 29.55
CA GLY A 8 41.54 -15.63 29.50
C GLY A 8 40.66 -15.13 28.33
N VAL A 9 40.82 -15.64 27.10
CA VAL A 9 40.05 -16.69 26.38
C VAL A 9 38.61 -16.30 25.98
N VAL A 10 38.38 -16.12 24.67
CA VAL A 10 37.06 -16.14 24.02
C VAL A 10 36.98 -17.38 23.13
N VAL A 11 35.92 -18.17 23.33
CA VAL A 11 35.64 -19.44 22.65
C VAL A 11 34.98 -19.16 21.30
N ALA A 12 35.54 -19.73 20.23
CA ALA A 12 34.93 -19.82 18.90
C ALA A 12 34.27 -21.20 18.75
N ALA A 13 33.02 -21.24 18.30
CA ALA A 13 32.29 -22.47 18.00
C ALA A 13 32.29 -22.74 16.49
N THR A 14 32.91 -23.85 16.08
CA THR A 14 32.81 -24.46 14.76
C THR A 14 31.95 -25.73 14.85
N VAL A 15 31.03 -25.92 13.90
CA VAL A 15 30.34 -27.20 13.70
C VAL A 15 30.58 -27.64 12.26
N ALA A 16 31.26 -28.78 12.12
CA ALA A 16 31.46 -29.51 10.88
C ALA A 16 30.54 -30.74 10.89
N LEU A 17 29.97 -31.12 9.75
CA LEU A 17 29.42 -32.45 9.53
C LEU A 17 29.66 -32.91 8.08
N SER A 18 30.22 -34.11 8.02
CA SER A 18 30.78 -34.85 6.89
C SER A 18 29.75 -35.67 6.12
N GLY A 19 30.06 -36.07 4.88
CA GLY A 19 29.49 -37.29 4.27
C GLY A 19 29.47 -37.37 2.74
N CYS A 20 30.42 -38.08 2.14
CA CYS A 20 30.42 -38.55 0.74
C CYS A 20 30.36 -40.10 0.72
N SER A 21 29.57 -40.70 -0.19
CA SER A 21 29.81 -42.01 -0.90
C SER A 21 28.56 -42.35 -1.74
N LEU A 22 28.59 -42.39 -3.08
CA LEU A 22 29.06 -43.47 -3.98
C LEU A 22 28.34 -44.82 -3.82
N LEU A 23 27.50 -45.21 -4.79
CA LEU A 23 27.30 -46.60 -5.21
C LEU A 23 26.80 -46.69 -6.68
N ARG A 24 27.60 -47.37 -7.52
CA ARG A 24 27.34 -47.87 -8.88
C ARG A 24 27.21 -49.40 -8.81
N GLY A 25 26.35 -49.99 -9.67
CA GLY A 25 26.42 -51.38 -10.22
C GLY A 25 26.10 -52.53 -9.26
N SER A 26 25.60 -53.72 -9.66
CA SER A 26 25.45 -54.37 -10.96
C SER A 26 24.68 -55.72 -10.83
N ASP A 27 23.88 -56.06 -11.84
CA ASP A 27 23.57 -57.38 -12.48
C ASP A 27 23.40 -58.74 -11.75
N ARG A 28 22.49 -59.51 -12.38
CA ARG A 28 22.25 -60.99 -12.40
C ARG A 28 21.39 -61.58 -11.26
N ALA A 29 20.44 -62.51 -11.47
CA ALA A 29 20.15 -63.40 -12.60
C ALA A 29 18.68 -63.92 -12.58
N LEU A 30 18.19 -64.35 -13.75
CA LEU A 30 16.98 -65.15 -13.97
C LEU A 30 17.11 -66.58 -13.40
N PRO A 31 15.96 -67.26 -13.16
CA PRO A 31 15.74 -68.52 -13.87
C PRO A 31 14.33 -68.67 -14.48
N ALA A 32 14.25 -69.43 -15.56
CA ALA A 32 13.07 -70.10 -16.14
C ALA A 32 13.41 -71.60 -16.29
N PRO A 33 12.56 -72.53 -16.79
CA PRO A 33 11.12 -72.48 -17.12
C PRO A 33 10.32 -73.69 -16.58
N SER A 34 8.99 -73.72 -16.77
CA SER A 34 8.28 -74.94 -17.20
C SER A 34 6.96 -74.61 -17.88
N THR A 35 6.85 -75.14 -19.10
CA THR A 35 5.82 -74.97 -20.12
C THR A 35 4.65 -75.91 -19.91
N ALA A 36 3.43 -75.46 -20.20
CA ALA A 36 2.43 -76.27 -20.89
C ALA A 36 1.59 -75.38 -21.81
N ALA A 37 1.54 -75.78 -23.07
CA ALA A 37 1.00 -75.07 -24.20
C ALA A 37 -0.54 -75.04 -24.22
N THR A 38 -1.12 -73.99 -24.78
CA THR A 38 -2.18 -74.09 -25.81
C THR A 38 -2.51 -72.71 -26.39
N THR A 39 -2.34 -72.59 -27.69
CA THR A 39 -3.03 -71.63 -28.58
C THR A 39 -3.45 -72.45 -29.81
N PRO A 40 -4.40 -72.01 -30.65
CA PRO A 40 -5.20 -70.77 -30.60
C PRO A 40 -6.71 -70.96 -30.91
N THR A 41 -7.55 -69.97 -30.60
CA THR A 41 -8.64 -69.53 -31.51
C THR A 41 -9.04 -68.07 -31.20
N SER A 42 -9.41 -67.34 -32.24
CA SER A 42 -9.46 -65.89 -32.40
C SER A 42 -10.85 -65.26 -32.19
N SER A 43 -10.85 -63.92 -32.03
CA SER A 43 -11.97 -62.95 -32.15
C SER A 43 -12.79 -62.71 -30.87
N ALA A 44 -13.10 -61.48 -30.44
CA ALA A 44 -13.27 -60.21 -31.16
C ALA A 44 -12.73 -58.98 -30.39
N THR A 45 -12.15 -58.05 -31.15
CA THR A 45 -11.80 -56.68 -30.75
C THR A 45 -13.01 -55.77 -30.95
N PRO A 46 -13.34 -54.84 -30.04
CA PRO A 46 -14.39 -53.85 -30.28
C PRO A 46 -13.94 -52.85 -31.35
N THR A 47 -14.80 -52.65 -32.34
CA THR A 47 -14.70 -51.66 -33.42
C THR A 47 -14.60 -50.24 -32.84
N PRO A 48 -13.65 -49.39 -33.28
CA PRO A 48 -13.69 -47.96 -33.00
C PRO A 48 -14.79 -47.32 -33.86
N THR A 49 -15.75 -46.66 -33.21
CA THR A 49 -16.70 -45.77 -33.87
C THR A 49 -15.95 -44.54 -34.39
N PRO A 50 -16.04 -44.18 -35.68
CA PRO A 50 -15.60 -42.89 -36.18
C PRO A 50 -16.74 -41.88 -35.98
N ASP A 51 -16.45 -40.77 -35.30
CA ASP A 51 -16.93 -39.41 -35.59
C ASP A 51 -16.89 -38.56 -34.33
N ALA A 52 -15.83 -37.76 -34.24
CA ALA A 52 -15.85 -36.48 -33.55
C ALA A 52 -14.96 -35.58 -34.40
N ASP A 53 -15.58 -34.81 -35.27
CA ASP A 53 -14.91 -33.81 -36.09
C ASP A 53 -14.70 -32.56 -35.20
N PRO A 54 -13.47 -32.30 -34.70
CA PRO A 54 -13.25 -31.22 -33.73
C PRO A 54 -13.50 -29.84 -34.35
N GLU A 55 -13.52 -29.73 -35.68
CA GLU A 55 -13.86 -28.50 -36.39
C GLU A 55 -15.37 -28.21 -36.34
N GLY A 56 -16.22 -29.26 -36.29
CA GLY A 56 -17.67 -29.11 -36.13
C GLY A 56 -18.06 -28.54 -34.76
N ASP A 57 -17.42 -29.01 -33.69
CA ASP A 57 -17.63 -28.53 -32.32
C ASP A 57 -17.21 -27.06 -32.14
N LEU A 58 -16.17 -26.61 -32.84
CA LEU A 58 -15.70 -25.22 -32.82
C LEU A 58 -16.65 -24.28 -33.61
N LEU A 59 -17.27 -24.81 -34.66
CA LEU A 59 -18.29 -24.09 -35.44
C LEU A 59 -19.63 -24.01 -34.71
N GLU A 60 -20.06 -25.06 -34.00
CA GLU A 60 -21.24 -25.03 -33.13
C GLU A 60 -21.04 -24.10 -31.92
N SER A 61 -19.83 -24.08 -31.34
CA SER A 61 -19.45 -23.12 -30.29
C SER A 61 -19.48 -21.66 -30.75
N SER A 62 -19.30 -21.41 -32.06
CA SER A 62 -19.38 -20.07 -32.66
C SER A 62 -20.80 -19.71 -33.14
N ALA A 63 -21.68 -20.69 -33.31
CA ALA A 63 -23.04 -20.52 -33.82
C ALA A 63 -24.09 -20.29 -32.71
N HIS A 64 -23.67 -20.27 -31.44
CA HIS A 64 -24.51 -19.87 -30.31
C HIS A 64 -24.10 -18.47 -29.85
N PRO A 65 -24.81 -17.42 -30.27
CA PRO A 65 -24.65 -16.11 -29.67
C PRO A 65 -24.85 -16.29 -28.17
N ARG A 66 -23.83 -15.98 -27.37
CA ARG A 66 -24.04 -15.86 -25.92
C ARG A 66 -25.21 -14.91 -25.74
N THR A 67 -26.19 -15.31 -24.96
CA THR A 67 -27.22 -14.39 -24.47
C THR A 67 -26.48 -13.14 -23.99
N PRO A 68 -26.82 -11.94 -24.48
CA PRO A 68 -26.13 -10.73 -24.04
C PRO A 68 -26.12 -10.74 -22.52
N THR A 69 -24.92 -10.65 -21.95
CA THR A 69 -24.75 -10.42 -20.51
C THR A 69 -25.70 -9.29 -20.16
N PRO A 70 -26.61 -9.47 -19.18
CA PRO A 70 -27.50 -8.39 -18.79
C PRO A 70 -26.65 -7.16 -18.48
N GLU A 71 -27.06 -6.00 -19.01
CA GLU A 71 -26.42 -4.72 -18.69
C GLU A 71 -26.18 -4.67 -17.18
N PRO A 72 -24.98 -4.30 -16.72
CA PRO A 72 -24.64 -4.36 -15.31
C PRO A 72 -25.74 -3.72 -14.48
N THR A 73 -26.19 -4.45 -13.45
CA THR A 73 -27.06 -3.99 -12.36
C THR A 73 -26.36 -2.90 -11.53
N GLU A 74 -25.68 -1.95 -12.16
CA GLU A 74 -25.01 -0.84 -11.52
C GLU A 74 -26.01 0.28 -11.19
N SER A 75 -27.12 0.34 -11.93
CA SER A 75 -28.17 1.33 -11.71
C SER A 75 -28.96 1.12 -10.40
N ALA A 76 -28.89 -0.08 -9.78
CA ALA A 76 -29.65 -0.39 -8.57
C ALA A 76 -28.84 -0.25 -7.27
N ALA A 77 -27.50 -0.18 -7.34
CA ALA A 77 -26.67 -0.04 -6.14
C ALA A 77 -26.77 1.39 -5.58
N PRO A 78 -26.90 1.56 -4.25
CA PRO A 78 -26.90 2.88 -3.63
C PRO A 78 -25.59 3.62 -3.94
N ALA A 79 -25.64 4.95 -3.98
CA ALA A 79 -24.44 5.76 -4.14
C ALA A 79 -23.48 5.50 -2.97
N PRO A 80 -22.15 5.47 -3.21
CA PRO A 80 -21.17 5.36 -2.14
C PRO A 80 -21.24 6.58 -1.23
N THR A 81 -21.09 6.37 0.07
CA THR A 81 -21.19 7.39 1.11
C THR A 81 -20.13 7.17 2.18
N LEU A 82 -19.68 8.27 2.78
CA LEU A 82 -18.81 8.25 3.94
C LEU A 82 -19.30 9.35 4.89
N THR A 83 -19.51 9.02 6.17
CA THR A 83 -19.98 9.98 7.16
C THR A 83 -18.98 11.14 7.26
N PRO A 84 -19.40 12.40 7.02
CA PRO A 84 -18.48 13.53 7.07
C PRO A 84 -18.06 13.82 8.52
N ILE A 85 -16.88 14.39 8.68
CA ILE A 85 -16.44 14.93 9.96
C ILE A 85 -17.05 16.33 10.13
N PRO A 86 -17.72 16.65 11.25
CA PRO A 86 -18.28 17.98 11.48
C PRO A 86 -17.23 19.09 11.39
N ALA A 87 -17.57 20.20 10.73
CA ALA A 87 -16.72 21.37 10.70
C ALA A 87 -16.47 21.91 12.13
N GLY A 88 -15.25 22.32 12.40
CA GLY A 88 -14.80 22.77 13.72
C GLY A 88 -14.30 21.65 14.65
N THR A 89 -14.42 20.37 14.26
CA THR A 89 -13.84 19.27 15.04
C THR A 89 -12.32 19.35 15.06
N VAL A 90 -11.73 19.39 16.26
CA VAL A 90 -10.27 19.33 16.45
C VAL A 90 -9.84 17.87 16.42
N LEU A 91 -9.00 17.52 15.45
CA LEU A 91 -8.56 16.15 15.20
C LEU A 91 -7.21 15.87 15.83
N ALA A 92 -6.34 16.87 15.94
CA ALA A 92 -5.05 16.75 16.60
C ALA A 92 -4.65 18.11 17.16
N GLN A 93 -3.85 18.12 18.22
CA GLN A 93 -3.24 19.33 18.75
C GLN A 93 -2.04 19.01 19.61
N GLY A 94 -1.15 19.98 19.77
CA GLY A 94 -0.02 19.88 20.69
C GLY A 94 0.85 21.12 20.66
N ASP A 95 1.73 21.22 21.65
CA ASP A 95 2.75 22.24 21.72
C ASP A 95 4.07 21.67 21.18
N VAL A 96 4.78 22.48 20.40
CA VAL A 96 6.06 22.13 19.79
C VAL A 96 7.15 23.01 20.39
N ALA A 97 8.23 22.36 20.79
CA ALA A 97 9.49 23.01 21.13
C ALA A 97 10.62 22.25 20.43
N SER A 98 11.54 22.97 19.79
CA SER A 98 12.75 22.32 19.29
C SER A 98 13.63 21.84 20.45
N PRO A 99 14.48 20.81 20.26
CA PRO A 99 15.30 20.26 21.35
C PRO A 99 16.20 21.30 22.04
N LYS A 100 16.61 22.35 21.31
CA LYS A 100 17.42 23.46 21.84
C LYS A 100 16.58 24.64 22.34
N GLY A 101 15.24 24.53 22.32
CA GLY A 101 14.32 25.61 22.74
C GLY A 101 14.37 26.85 21.84
N SER A 102 14.83 26.71 20.59
CA SER A 102 14.99 27.85 19.68
C SER A 102 13.73 28.14 18.87
N VAL A 103 12.77 27.22 18.86
CA VAL A 103 11.49 27.35 18.14
C VAL A 103 10.38 26.87 19.06
N HIS A 104 9.31 27.65 19.15
CA HIS A 104 8.11 27.31 19.91
C HIS A 104 6.85 27.70 19.14
N PHE A 105 5.85 26.83 19.17
CA PHE A 105 4.49 27.13 18.68
C PHE A 105 3.52 26.07 19.16
N ARG A 106 2.22 26.32 19.00
CA ARG A 106 1.15 25.33 19.15
C ARG A 106 0.55 25.02 17.80
N PHE A 107 0.28 23.74 17.54
CA PHE A 107 -0.48 23.32 16.37
C PHE A 107 -1.85 22.77 16.77
N ARG A 108 -2.82 22.94 15.88
CA ARG A 108 -4.13 22.26 15.89
C ARG A 108 -4.45 21.84 14.47
N VAL A 109 -5.03 20.66 14.29
CA VAL A 109 -5.63 20.27 13.01
C VAL A 109 -7.13 20.22 13.20
N VAL A 110 -7.86 20.91 12.33
CA VAL A 110 -9.30 21.11 12.43
C VAL A 110 -9.96 20.71 11.12
N ALA A 111 -11.06 19.95 11.20
CA ALA A 111 -11.93 19.69 10.06
C ALA A 111 -12.70 20.97 9.70
N VAL A 112 -12.72 21.35 8.42
CA VAL A 112 -13.42 22.57 7.97
C VAL A 112 -14.69 22.27 7.17
N GLY A 113 -15.02 20.99 6.99
CA GLY A 113 -16.17 20.50 6.21
C GLY A 113 -15.73 19.77 4.95
N ASP A 114 -16.63 19.00 4.35
CA ASP A 114 -16.40 18.28 3.08
C ASP A 114 -15.12 17.44 3.05
N ASP A 115 -14.78 16.81 4.19
CA ASP A 115 -13.56 16.02 4.37
C ASP A 115 -12.25 16.77 4.09
N THR A 116 -12.28 18.10 4.30
CA THR A 116 -11.09 18.94 4.21
C THR A 116 -10.61 19.39 5.59
N PHE A 117 -9.31 19.63 5.69
CA PHE A 117 -8.64 19.88 6.96
C PHE A 117 -7.70 21.09 6.86
N THR A 118 -7.58 21.81 7.97
CA THR A 118 -6.64 22.92 8.11
C THR A 118 -5.75 22.69 9.32
N ALA A 119 -4.44 22.82 9.14
CA ALA A 119 -3.49 22.94 10.23
C ALA A 119 -3.35 24.41 10.63
N GLN A 120 -3.63 24.70 11.89
CA GLN A 120 -3.52 26.01 12.50
C GLN A 120 -2.27 26.04 13.36
N TYR A 121 -1.34 26.94 13.04
CA TYR A 121 -0.13 27.18 13.82
C TYR A 121 -0.28 28.52 14.52
N SER A 122 -0.02 28.55 15.82
CA SER A 122 -0.20 29.75 16.65
C SER A 122 0.93 29.88 17.66
N GLY A 123 1.19 31.10 18.11
CA GLY A 123 2.24 31.34 19.10
C GLY A 123 3.65 31.13 18.55
N PHE A 124 3.85 31.19 17.23
CA PHE A 124 5.16 30.92 16.64
C PHE A 124 6.18 31.98 17.05
N THR A 125 7.29 31.50 17.60
CA THR A 125 8.49 32.27 17.91
C THR A 125 9.73 31.48 17.53
N SER A 126 10.78 32.18 17.13
CA SER A 126 12.07 31.58 16.75
C SER A 126 13.23 32.49 17.12
N THR A 127 14.30 31.92 17.63
CA THR A 127 15.59 32.60 17.85
C THR A 127 16.65 32.19 16.82
N LEU A 128 16.30 31.30 15.88
CA LEU A 128 17.23 30.83 14.86
C LEU A 128 17.47 31.92 13.79
N PRO A 129 18.69 32.06 13.26
CA PRO A 129 19.01 33.02 12.20
C PRO A 129 18.55 32.56 10.81
N VAL A 130 17.54 31.70 10.73
CA VAL A 130 16.98 31.14 9.49
C VAL A 130 15.45 31.09 9.56
N PRO A 131 14.75 31.15 8.43
CA PRO A 131 13.34 30.83 8.37
C PRO A 131 13.07 29.39 8.83
N VAL A 132 11.92 29.18 9.45
CA VAL A 132 11.46 27.88 9.94
C VAL A 132 10.20 27.48 9.19
N GLY A 133 10.19 26.27 8.68
CA GLY A 133 9.03 25.66 8.05
C GLY A 133 8.50 24.47 8.84
N VAL A 134 7.29 24.05 8.47
CA VAL A 134 6.63 22.87 9.00
C VAL A 134 6.04 22.04 7.87
N GLY A 135 5.92 20.74 8.09
CA GLY A 135 5.23 19.82 7.19
C GLY A 135 4.84 18.53 7.92
N LEU A 136 3.75 17.90 7.48
CA LEU A 136 3.28 16.64 8.01
C LEU A 136 3.72 15.47 7.13
N PHE A 137 4.11 14.36 7.76
CA PHE A 137 4.63 13.17 7.11
C PHE A 137 3.98 11.92 7.68
N ASP A 138 3.79 10.93 6.82
CA ASP A 138 3.33 9.59 7.14
C ASP A 138 4.43 8.73 7.77
N LEU A 139 5.67 8.94 7.32
CA LEU A 139 6.86 8.24 7.77
C LEU A 139 7.59 9.02 8.89
N PRO A 140 8.15 8.31 9.88
CA PRO A 140 8.98 8.93 10.92
C PRO A 140 10.19 9.68 10.35
N ARG A 141 10.64 10.72 11.07
CA ARG A 141 11.85 11.50 10.78
C ARG A 141 12.69 11.68 12.03
N ALA A 142 13.97 12.00 11.86
CA ALA A 142 14.87 12.32 12.96
C ALA A 142 15.41 13.75 12.85
N VAL A 143 15.74 14.33 14.00
CA VAL A 143 16.42 15.63 14.06
C VAL A 143 17.81 15.51 13.41
N GLY A 144 18.15 16.49 12.56
CA GLY A 144 19.39 16.51 11.79
C GLY A 144 19.30 15.91 10.38
N ASP A 145 18.22 15.17 10.08
CA ASP A 145 17.93 14.69 8.73
C ASP A 145 17.82 15.86 7.75
N GLY A 146 18.14 15.60 6.49
CA GLY A 146 17.83 16.51 5.38
C GLY A 146 16.50 16.12 4.75
N LEU A 147 15.57 17.06 4.65
CA LEU A 147 14.35 16.85 3.88
C LEU A 147 14.67 16.80 2.39
N THR A 148 14.25 15.71 1.75
CA THR A 148 14.36 15.52 0.29
C THR A 148 13.08 15.89 -0.45
N TYR A 149 11.96 16.00 0.26
CA TYR A 149 10.67 16.43 -0.26
C TYR A 149 9.85 17.15 0.83
N PRO A 150 8.98 18.11 0.44
CA PRO A 150 8.08 18.77 1.38
C PRO A 150 7.01 17.81 1.89
N GLY A 151 6.52 18.05 3.11
CA GLY A 151 5.42 17.29 3.69
C GLY A 151 4.05 17.81 3.22
N VAL A 152 2.99 17.12 3.62
CA VAL A 152 1.62 17.63 3.46
C VAL A 152 1.44 18.88 4.32
N GLY A 153 0.80 19.91 3.76
CA GLY A 153 0.63 21.20 4.44
C GLY A 153 1.96 21.93 4.67
N ASP A 154 2.94 21.74 3.78
CA ASP A 154 4.23 22.44 3.87
C ASP A 154 4.05 23.96 3.90
N ARG A 155 4.66 24.60 4.89
CA ARG A 155 4.57 26.05 5.07
C ARG A 155 5.76 26.62 5.83
N THR A 156 6.35 27.70 5.32
CA THR A 156 7.23 28.56 6.12
C THR A 156 6.42 29.41 7.10
N LEU A 157 6.70 29.26 8.39
CA LEU A 157 6.03 30.01 9.47
C LEU A 157 6.63 31.41 9.67
N GLY A 158 7.93 31.56 9.42
CA GLY A 158 8.63 32.84 9.53
C GLY A 158 10.10 32.68 9.94
N GLY A 159 10.78 33.81 10.10
CA GLY A 159 12.16 33.91 10.59
C GLY A 159 12.26 34.16 12.10
N PRO A 160 13.44 34.61 12.57
CA PRO A 160 13.62 34.97 13.98
C PRO A 160 12.62 36.05 14.41
N THR A 161 11.85 35.75 15.45
CA THR A 161 10.84 36.65 16.02
C THR A 161 10.60 36.32 17.49
N SER A 162 10.47 37.37 18.29
CA SER A 162 9.98 37.31 19.68
C SER A 162 8.49 37.64 19.79
N THR A 163 7.88 38.19 18.74
CA THR A 163 6.44 38.44 18.69
C THR A 163 5.74 37.25 18.06
N ALA A 164 4.77 36.69 18.79
CA ALA A 164 4.02 35.53 18.38
C ALA A 164 3.24 35.79 17.07
N THR A 165 3.39 34.89 16.11
CA THR A 165 2.60 34.88 14.86
C THR A 165 1.70 33.65 14.78
N ALA A 166 0.73 33.70 13.87
CA ALA A 166 -0.17 32.60 13.58
C ALA A 166 -0.43 32.47 12.08
N VAL A 167 -0.68 31.25 11.61
CA VAL A 167 -1.02 30.95 10.21
C VAL A 167 -1.87 29.69 10.14
N ASP A 168 -2.85 29.72 9.24
CA ASP A 168 -3.68 28.58 8.88
C ASP A 168 -3.22 28.03 7.53
N VAL A 169 -3.10 26.71 7.43
CA VAL A 169 -2.56 26.00 6.27
C VAL A 169 -3.52 24.88 5.87
N PRO A 170 -4.13 24.94 4.67
CA PRO A 170 -4.91 23.83 4.15
C PRO A 170 -4.06 22.56 3.99
N LEU A 171 -4.58 21.41 4.41
CA LEU A 171 -3.93 20.11 4.24
C LEU A 171 -4.34 19.46 2.91
N SER A 172 -4.12 20.16 1.81
CA SER A 172 -4.36 19.63 0.47
C SER A 172 -3.53 18.36 0.26
N GLY A 173 -4.18 17.28 -0.20
CA GLY A 173 -3.53 15.97 -0.39
C GLY A 173 -3.45 15.09 0.87
N SER A 174 -4.12 15.45 1.96
CA SER A 174 -4.28 14.57 3.14
C SER A 174 -5.35 13.48 2.98
N GLY A 175 -5.98 13.38 1.80
CA GLY A 175 -7.12 12.50 1.59
C GLY A 175 -8.31 12.88 2.48
N VAL A 176 -9.21 11.93 2.68
CA VAL A 176 -10.38 12.11 3.56
C VAL A 176 -10.11 11.77 5.03
N ASP A 177 -8.94 11.21 5.33
CA ASP A 177 -8.48 10.93 6.70
C ASP A 177 -6.99 11.31 6.84
N PRO A 178 -6.67 12.39 7.57
CA PRO A 178 -5.30 12.86 7.72
C PRO A 178 -4.51 12.01 8.75
N SER A 179 -5.13 11.03 9.40
CA SER A 179 -4.54 10.30 10.54
C SER A 179 -3.31 9.46 10.17
N HIS A 180 -3.15 9.15 8.88
CA HIS A 180 -1.94 8.52 8.34
C HIS A 180 -0.69 9.42 8.47
N LEU A 181 -0.85 10.73 8.59
CA LEU A 181 0.23 11.69 8.82
C LEU A 181 0.65 11.68 10.30
N THR A 182 1.56 10.79 10.65
CA THR A 182 1.94 10.52 12.04
C THR A 182 2.92 11.53 12.63
N THR A 183 3.60 12.32 11.79
CA THR A 183 4.75 13.12 12.21
C THR A 183 4.65 14.56 11.71
N LEU A 184 4.67 15.52 12.63
CA LEU A 184 4.88 16.93 12.33
C LEU A 184 6.38 17.23 12.42
N VAL A 185 6.94 17.68 11.31
CA VAL A 185 8.34 18.05 11.19
C VAL A 185 8.44 19.57 11.21
N THR A 186 9.34 20.08 12.05
CA THR A 186 9.81 21.47 11.99
C THR A 186 11.19 21.47 11.36
N TYR A 187 11.40 22.26 10.32
CA TYR A 187 12.64 22.25 9.55
C TYR A 187 13.16 23.67 9.25
N SER A 188 14.44 23.75 8.88
CA SER A 188 15.05 25.00 8.42
C SER A 188 14.64 25.29 6.97
N ALA A 189 13.87 26.35 6.78
CA ALA A 189 13.50 26.89 5.48
C ALA A 189 14.54 27.92 4.98
N ALA A 190 15.81 27.78 5.40
CA ALA A 190 16.91 28.55 4.83
C ALA A 190 16.99 28.34 3.31
N ALA A 191 17.31 29.41 2.57
CA ALA A 191 17.51 29.30 1.14
C ALA A 191 18.75 28.43 0.82
N PRO A 192 18.75 27.66 -0.27
CA PRO A 192 19.95 26.96 -0.73
C PRO A 192 21.11 27.95 -0.91
N GLY A 193 22.27 27.65 -0.31
CA GLY A 193 23.45 28.53 -0.35
C GLY A 193 23.45 29.69 0.66
N GLN A 194 22.40 29.85 1.47
CA GLN A 194 22.43 30.75 2.61
C GLN A 194 23.51 30.29 3.61
N GLU A 195 24.33 31.23 4.08
CA GLU A 195 25.33 30.95 5.11
C GLU A 195 24.63 30.64 6.44
N ALA A 196 24.68 29.37 6.84
CA ALA A 196 24.14 28.87 8.08
C ALA A 196 24.97 27.66 8.57
N PRO A 197 25.09 27.44 9.88
CA PRO A 197 25.64 26.20 10.43
C PRO A 197 24.97 24.97 9.81
N VAL A 198 25.75 23.91 9.61
CA VAL A 198 25.29 22.68 8.92
C VAL A 198 24.06 22.05 9.57
N GLU A 199 23.89 22.25 10.88
CA GLU A 199 22.76 21.76 11.67
C GLU A 199 21.44 22.50 11.38
N ILE A 200 21.51 23.71 10.85
CA ILE A 200 20.36 24.56 10.50
C ILE A 200 20.39 24.98 9.02
N GLY A 201 21.16 24.28 8.19
CA GLY A 201 21.18 24.47 6.75
C GLY A 201 19.83 24.15 6.10
N ALA A 202 19.70 24.49 4.82
CA ALA A 202 18.46 24.30 4.06
C ALA A 202 17.90 22.87 4.19
N GLY A 203 16.62 22.76 4.52
CA GLY A 203 15.90 21.49 4.65
C GLY A 203 16.25 20.67 5.89
N LYS A 204 17.07 21.17 6.82
CA LYS A 204 17.43 20.42 8.03
C LYS A 204 16.27 20.28 8.99
N VAL A 205 16.03 19.06 9.47
CA VAL A 205 15.02 18.79 10.50
C VAL A 205 15.50 19.32 11.85
N LEU A 206 14.73 20.25 12.42
CA LEU A 206 15.01 20.93 13.67
C LEU A 206 14.26 20.32 14.85
N ALA A 207 13.04 19.85 14.63
CA ALA A 207 12.21 19.19 15.62
C ALA A 207 11.27 18.19 14.96
N VAL A 208 10.91 17.16 15.73
CA VAL A 208 9.97 16.11 15.31
C VAL A 208 8.95 15.96 16.42
N THR A 209 7.67 16.07 16.07
CA THR A 209 6.55 15.93 17.00
C THR A 209 5.64 14.84 16.48
N THR A 210 5.41 13.80 17.30
CA THR A 210 4.42 12.78 16.92
C THR A 210 3.02 13.36 17.05
N VAL A 211 2.23 13.24 15.99
CA VAL A 211 0.85 13.70 15.95
C VAL A 211 -0.03 12.62 16.57
N ARG A 212 -0.87 13.03 17.52
CA ARG A 212 -1.87 12.16 18.15
C ARG A 212 -3.23 12.56 17.60
N TRP A 213 -3.79 11.69 16.77
CA TRP A 213 -5.07 11.90 16.12
C TRP A 213 -6.23 11.39 16.97
N SER A 214 -7.33 12.13 16.96
CA SER A 214 -8.62 11.79 17.55
C SER A 214 -9.70 12.04 16.48
N VAL A 215 -9.62 11.27 15.39
CA VAL A 215 -10.59 11.32 14.30
C VAL A 215 -11.85 10.57 14.76
N PRO A 216 -13.05 11.18 14.71
CA PRO A 216 -14.29 10.48 15.01
C PRO A 216 -14.46 9.28 14.09
N ALA A 217 -15.02 8.18 14.62
CA ALA A 217 -15.35 7.03 13.80
C ALA A 217 -16.33 7.42 12.68
N ARG A 218 -16.03 7.00 11.45
CA ARG A 218 -16.81 7.31 10.26
C ARG A 218 -17.45 6.03 9.74
N GLN A 219 -18.67 6.12 9.23
CA GLN A 219 -19.37 4.98 8.62
C GLN A 219 -19.39 5.14 7.10
N THR A 220 -19.41 4.02 6.39
CA THR A 220 -19.49 3.94 4.94
C THR A 220 -20.42 2.79 4.57
N ASN A 221 -21.03 2.84 3.39
CA ASN A 221 -21.76 1.72 2.79
C ASN A 221 -20.92 0.93 1.79
N VAL A 222 -19.63 1.25 1.65
CA VAL A 222 -18.67 0.56 0.77
C VAL A 222 -17.80 -0.34 1.63
N HIS A 223 -17.96 -1.66 1.49
CA HIS A 223 -17.23 -2.67 2.25
C HIS A 223 -16.64 -3.72 1.30
N PRO A 224 -15.47 -3.45 0.71
CA PRO A 224 -14.81 -4.40 -0.17
C PRO A 224 -14.45 -5.68 0.58
N GLU A 225 -14.80 -6.84 0.03
CA GLU A 225 -14.47 -8.17 0.57
C GLU A 225 -13.83 -9.01 -0.52
N ASP A 226 -12.62 -9.53 -0.30
CA ASP A 226 -11.94 -10.32 -1.33
C ASP A 226 -12.55 -11.73 -1.44
N ALA A 227 -13.34 -11.97 -2.49
CA ALA A 227 -13.86 -13.30 -2.81
C ALA A 227 -12.83 -14.23 -3.49
N GLY A 228 -11.59 -13.74 -3.68
CA GLY A 228 -10.51 -14.46 -4.33
C GLY A 228 -10.37 -14.15 -5.82
N ALA A 229 -9.23 -14.54 -6.39
CA ALA A 229 -8.93 -14.34 -7.80
C ALA A 229 -9.96 -15.05 -8.70
N ARG A 230 -10.32 -14.38 -9.80
CA ARG A 230 -11.27 -14.89 -10.81
C ARG A 230 -10.89 -14.39 -12.20
N ALA A 231 -11.58 -14.88 -13.23
CA ALA A 231 -11.37 -14.41 -14.60
C ALA A 231 -11.45 -12.88 -14.67
N ASN A 232 -10.46 -12.26 -15.32
CA ASN A 232 -10.30 -10.82 -15.48
C ASN A 232 -10.27 -10.00 -14.16
N ALA A 233 -9.92 -10.64 -13.05
CA ALA A 233 -9.62 -10.01 -11.77
C ALA A 233 -8.59 -10.86 -11.00
N THR A 234 -7.43 -11.04 -11.64
CA THR A 234 -6.38 -11.98 -11.19
C THR A 234 -5.27 -11.32 -10.37
N GLY A 235 -5.29 -9.99 -10.29
CA GLY A 235 -4.33 -9.19 -9.55
C GLY A 235 -4.19 -9.58 -8.07
N PRO A 236 -3.00 -9.39 -7.49
CA PRO A 236 -2.79 -9.64 -6.08
C PRO A 236 -3.41 -8.53 -5.22
N VAL A 237 -3.97 -8.92 -4.07
CA VAL A 237 -4.27 -8.00 -2.97
C VAL A 237 -3.00 -7.81 -2.16
N THR A 238 -2.50 -6.58 -2.09
CA THR A 238 -1.17 -6.27 -1.57
C THR A 238 -1.15 -5.75 -0.13
N ALA A 239 -2.32 -5.43 0.44
CA ALA A 239 -2.43 -5.05 1.85
C ALA A 239 -3.80 -5.46 2.42
N THR A 240 -3.82 -5.86 3.68
CA THR A 240 -5.05 -6.12 4.44
C THR A 240 -5.01 -5.43 5.80
N THR A 241 -6.18 -5.13 6.38
CA THR A 241 -6.29 -4.61 7.75
C THR A 241 -7.49 -5.23 8.43
N GLY A 242 -7.26 -5.95 9.52
CA GLY A 242 -8.33 -6.71 10.19
C GLY A 242 -9.01 -7.74 9.29
N GLY A 243 -8.35 -8.19 8.21
CA GLY A 243 -8.91 -9.09 7.20
C GLY A 243 -9.55 -8.41 6.00
N ALA A 244 -9.83 -7.10 6.04
CA ALA A 244 -10.36 -6.36 4.89
C ALA A 244 -9.24 -6.02 3.88
N PRO A 245 -9.48 -6.12 2.55
CA PRO A 245 -8.53 -5.73 1.53
C PRO A 245 -8.34 -4.21 1.50
N ARG A 246 -7.10 -3.74 1.40
CA ARG A 246 -6.76 -2.30 1.32
C ARG A 246 -6.27 -1.86 -0.05
N SER A 247 -5.57 -2.73 -0.76
CA SER A 247 -5.01 -2.41 -2.07
C SER A 247 -5.02 -3.62 -2.99
N TYR A 248 -5.22 -3.35 -4.27
CA TYR A 248 -5.21 -4.33 -5.34
C TYR A 248 -4.31 -3.84 -6.46
N THR A 249 -3.38 -4.67 -6.92
CA THR A 249 -2.55 -4.36 -8.09
C THR A 249 -3.19 -4.99 -9.32
N VAL A 250 -3.55 -4.16 -10.29
CA VAL A 250 -4.15 -4.59 -11.56
C VAL A 250 -3.19 -5.53 -12.30
N ALA A 251 -3.67 -6.72 -12.64
CA ALA A 251 -2.99 -7.70 -13.48
C ALA A 251 -3.30 -7.45 -14.97
N PRO A 252 -2.53 -8.07 -15.89
CA PRO A 252 -2.90 -8.11 -17.30
C PRO A 252 -4.35 -8.58 -17.49
N ASP A 253 -5.04 -7.94 -18.43
CA ASP A 253 -6.42 -8.25 -18.85
C ASP A 253 -7.51 -8.07 -17.77
N ASP A 254 -7.20 -7.48 -16.63
CA ASP A 254 -8.21 -7.16 -15.62
C ASP A 254 -9.24 -6.15 -16.15
N LEU A 255 -10.52 -6.43 -15.89
CA LEU A 255 -11.65 -5.57 -16.27
C LEU A 255 -12.21 -4.88 -15.04
N ILE A 256 -12.58 -3.60 -15.14
CA ILE A 256 -13.08 -2.84 -13.98
C ILE A 256 -14.33 -3.48 -13.33
N GLY A 257 -15.24 -4.02 -14.15
CA GLY A 257 -16.43 -4.73 -13.69
C GLY A 257 -16.10 -6.03 -12.96
N ASP A 258 -15.14 -6.79 -13.48
CA ASP A 258 -14.72 -8.05 -12.87
C ASP A 258 -13.88 -7.83 -11.61
N VAL A 259 -13.12 -6.74 -11.53
CA VAL A 259 -12.43 -6.34 -10.30
C VAL A 259 -13.45 -5.87 -9.25
N ALA A 260 -14.40 -5.01 -9.61
CA ALA A 260 -15.42 -4.51 -8.67
C ALA A 260 -16.25 -5.66 -8.07
N ALA A 261 -16.74 -6.57 -8.90
CA ALA A 261 -17.53 -7.70 -8.39
C ALA A 261 -16.69 -8.79 -7.71
N ARG A 262 -15.35 -8.82 -7.86
CA ARG A 262 -14.48 -9.66 -7.00
C ARG A 262 -14.53 -9.18 -5.56
N PHE A 263 -14.63 -7.86 -5.39
CA PHE A 263 -14.69 -7.21 -4.09
C PHE A 263 -16.11 -6.98 -3.56
N GLY A 264 -17.14 -7.50 -4.25
CA GLY A 264 -18.53 -7.34 -3.84
C GLY A 264 -19.05 -5.90 -3.89
N ILE A 265 -18.40 -5.01 -4.66
CA ILE A 265 -18.78 -3.59 -4.80
C ILE A 265 -19.23 -3.26 -6.23
N SER A 266 -19.93 -2.13 -6.39
CA SER A 266 -20.27 -1.61 -7.71
C SER A 266 -19.05 -0.95 -8.38
N VAL A 267 -19.07 -0.85 -9.71
CA VAL A 267 -18.05 -0.09 -10.46
C VAL A 267 -18.03 1.37 -9.99
N ARG A 268 -19.19 1.99 -9.78
CA ARG A 268 -19.34 3.31 -9.15
C ARG A 268 -18.61 3.43 -7.82
N ALA A 269 -18.71 2.43 -6.94
CA ALA A 269 -18.00 2.44 -5.67
C ALA A 269 -16.47 2.28 -5.86
N LEU A 270 -16.04 1.45 -6.81
CA LEU A 270 -14.62 1.30 -7.14
C LEU A 270 -14.02 2.61 -7.70
N VAL A 271 -14.75 3.31 -8.58
CA VAL A 271 -14.37 4.64 -9.09
C VAL A 271 -14.37 5.69 -7.99
N TRP A 272 -15.34 5.64 -7.07
CA TRP A 272 -15.38 6.55 -5.91
C TRP A 272 -14.19 6.35 -4.96
N LEU A 273 -13.70 5.12 -4.80
CA LEU A 273 -12.48 4.82 -4.05
C LEU A 273 -11.19 5.29 -4.75
N ASN A 274 -11.26 5.46 -6.08
CA ASN A 274 -10.12 5.71 -6.96
C ASN A 274 -10.45 6.83 -7.94
N GLU A 275 -10.57 8.06 -7.44
CA GLU A 275 -10.92 9.21 -8.27
C GLU A 275 -9.98 9.33 -9.47
N GLY A 276 -10.55 9.39 -10.68
CA GLY A 276 -9.79 9.49 -11.91
C GLY A 276 -9.17 8.18 -12.41
N VAL A 277 -9.56 7.02 -11.85
CA VAL A 277 -9.19 5.71 -12.41
C VAL A 277 -9.49 5.66 -13.91
N GLN A 278 -8.51 5.20 -14.68
CA GLN A 278 -8.60 5.15 -16.14
C GLN A 278 -8.87 3.72 -16.60
N VAL A 279 -9.69 3.59 -17.64
CA VAL A 279 -9.95 2.35 -18.35
C VAL A 279 -9.70 2.52 -19.84
N PHE A 280 -9.39 1.44 -20.54
CA PHE A 280 -9.16 1.46 -21.99
C PHE A 280 -9.91 0.34 -22.72
N GLY A 281 -10.04 0.51 -24.03
CA GLY A 281 -10.80 -0.40 -24.88
C GLY A 281 -12.31 -0.30 -24.65
N THR A 282 -13.07 -1.00 -25.49
CA THR A 282 -14.53 -1.13 -25.34
C THR A 282 -14.91 -1.96 -24.13
N ASP A 283 -14.02 -2.87 -23.73
CA ASP A 283 -14.26 -3.82 -22.64
C ASP A 283 -13.91 -3.23 -21.25
N GLN A 284 -13.40 -1.99 -21.20
CA GLN A 284 -13.04 -1.27 -19.96
C GLN A 284 -11.93 -1.96 -19.15
N HIS A 285 -10.84 -2.32 -19.84
CA HIS A 285 -9.63 -2.84 -19.22
C HIS A 285 -9.00 -1.80 -18.30
N LEU A 286 -8.52 -2.25 -17.15
CA LEU A 286 -7.70 -1.46 -16.25
C LEU A 286 -6.25 -1.49 -16.70
N TYR A 287 -5.52 -0.39 -16.49
CA TYR A 287 -4.09 -0.33 -16.79
C TYR A 287 -3.29 -1.22 -15.86
N GLU A 288 -2.58 -2.20 -16.42
CA GLU A 288 -1.70 -3.11 -15.70
C GLU A 288 -0.75 -2.37 -14.75
N GLY A 289 -0.54 -2.93 -13.56
CA GLY A 289 0.36 -2.39 -12.55
C GLY A 289 -0.21 -1.21 -11.75
N THR A 290 -1.37 -0.67 -12.14
CA THR A 290 -2.08 0.33 -11.35
C THR A 290 -2.45 -0.24 -9.99
N THR A 291 -2.15 0.49 -8.91
CA THR A 291 -2.62 0.13 -7.57
C THR A 291 -3.96 0.82 -7.31
N LEU A 292 -4.99 0.02 -7.10
CA LEU A 292 -6.32 0.47 -6.70
C LEU A 292 -6.44 0.46 -5.19
N ASN A 293 -6.94 1.56 -4.64
CA ASN A 293 -7.40 1.68 -3.26
C ASN A 293 -8.71 0.91 -3.07
N LEU A 294 -8.77 0.13 -1.99
CA LEU A 294 -9.95 -0.59 -1.53
C LEU A 294 -10.38 -0.13 -0.12
N ASP A 295 -9.69 0.84 0.47
CA ASP A 295 -10.03 1.38 1.78
C ASP A 295 -10.76 2.74 1.64
N PRO A 296 -12.04 2.83 2.01
CA PRO A 296 -12.80 4.08 2.01
C PRO A 296 -12.17 5.24 2.79
N LEU A 297 -11.34 4.94 3.81
CA LEU A 297 -10.66 5.95 4.61
C LEU A 297 -9.31 6.39 4.03
N ALA A 298 -8.78 5.67 3.05
CA ALA A 298 -7.51 5.98 2.40
C ALA A 298 -7.68 6.68 1.03
N ARG A 299 -8.89 7.14 0.70
CA ARG A 299 -9.18 7.85 -0.56
C ARG A 299 -8.68 9.31 -0.53
#